data_AF-A0A9D4YCD7-F1
#
_entry.id   AF-A0A9D4YCD7-F1
#
_cell.length_a   1.000
_cell.length_b   1.000
_cell.length_c   1.000
_cell.angle_alpha   90.00
_cell.angle_beta   90.00
_cell.angle_gamma   90.00
#
_symmetry.space_group_name_H-M   'P 1'
#
loop_
_entity.id
_entity.type
_entity.pdbx_description
1 polymer ?
#
loop_
_entity_poly.entity_id
_entity_poly.type
_entity_poly.pdbx_seq_one_letter_code
_entity_poly.pdbx_strand_id
1 'polypeptide(L)'
;ANPIVNLSVVIGTNVIALGHDSSYDPKTGELTKFDAGLNFTKDDLVASLVLNEKGNVLNASYYHVVNPFTKTAVGAKVAHRFSTKENTLTLGTQHALDPLTTVK
;
A
#
# COMPACT_ATOMS: atom_id res chain seq x y z
N ALA A 1 16.89 -12.11 25.00
CA ALA A 1 16.30 -12.20 23.64
C ALA A 1 14.92 -11.55 23.65
N ASN A 2 14.54 -10.75 22.64
CA ASN A 2 13.20 -10.18 22.46
C ASN A 2 12.54 -10.92 21.28
N PRO A 3 11.91 -12.08 21.51
CA PRO A 3 11.24 -12.81 20.44
C PRO A 3 10.02 -11.99 20.00
N ILE A 4 9.89 -11.76 18.70
CA ILE A 4 8.69 -11.15 18.10
C ILE A 4 8.17 -12.15 17.08
N VAL A 5 6.89 -12.47 17.17
CA VAL A 5 6.20 -13.34 16.21
C VAL A 5 5.49 -12.47 15.20
N ASN A 6 5.72 -12.69 13.91
CA ASN A 6 5.06 -11.98 12.83
C ASN A 6 4.19 -12.97 12.05
N LEU A 7 2.97 -12.56 11.71
CA LEU A 7 2.00 -13.33 10.94
C LEU A 7 1.52 -12.47 9.78
N SER A 8 1.76 -12.95 8.56
CA SER A 8 1.23 -12.32 7.34
C SER A 8 0.40 -13.32 6.56
N VAL A 9 -0.75 -12.86 6.06
CA VAL A 9 -1.71 -13.65 5.30
C VAL A 9 -2.19 -12.79 4.14
N VAL A 10 -2.14 -13.35 2.92
CA VAL A 10 -2.67 -12.69 1.73
C VAL A 10 -3.53 -13.69 0.97
N ILE A 11 -4.73 -13.27 0.58
CA ILE A 11 -5.67 -14.04 -0.21
C ILE A 11 -6.16 -13.13 -1.33
N GLY A 12 -6.00 -13.55 -2.58
CA GLY A 12 -6.38 -12.73 -3.72
C GLY A 12 -6.54 -13.51 -5.01
N THR A 13 -7.15 -12.83 -5.97
CA THR A 13 -7.31 -13.22 -7.37
C THR A 13 -6.57 -12.22 -8.26
N ASN A 14 -6.70 -12.37 -9.57
CA ASN A 14 -6.08 -11.48 -10.55
C ASN A 14 -6.59 -10.02 -10.46
N VAL A 15 -7.74 -9.79 -9.82
CA VAL A 15 -8.39 -8.47 -9.78
C VAL A 15 -8.44 -7.87 -8.38
N ILE A 16 -8.61 -8.70 -7.34
CA ILE A 16 -8.74 -8.23 -5.97
C ILE A 16 -7.86 -9.07 -5.05
N ALA A 17 -7.15 -8.43 -4.13
CA ALA A 17 -6.37 -9.09 -3.09
C ALA A 17 -6.64 -8.45 -1.72
N LEU A 18 -6.71 -9.29 -0.71
CA LEU A 18 -6.84 -8.92 0.69
C LEU A 18 -5.59 -9.41 1.41
N GLY A 19 -4.98 -8.55 2.21
CA GLY A 19 -3.79 -8.83 2.99
C GLY A 19 -4.00 -8.44 4.43
N HIS A 20 -3.36 -9.17 5.33
CA HIS A 20 -3.32 -8.87 6.75
C HIS A 20 -1.93 -9.20 7.28
N ASP A 21 -1.35 -8.31 8.07
CA ASP A 21 -0.03 -8.43 8.68
C ASP A 21 -0.12 -8.02 10.15
N SER A 22 0.30 -8.90 11.05
CA SER A 22 0.28 -8.64 12.48
C SER A 22 1.54 -9.12 13.19
N SER A 23 1.91 -8.41 14.25
CA SER A 23 3.09 -8.72 15.06
C SER A 23 2.69 -8.83 16.54
N TYR A 24 3.21 -9.86 17.21
CA TYR A 24 2.91 -10.18 18.60
C TYR A 24 4.20 -10.32 19.41
N ASP A 25 4.25 -9.68 20.57
CA ASP A 25 5.31 -9.85 21.55
C ASP A 25 4.85 -10.82 22.66
N PRO A 26 5.33 -12.08 22.67
CA PRO A 26 4.96 -13.06 23.69
C PRO A 26 5.50 -12.76 25.08
N LYS A 27 6.40 -11.77 25.25
CA LYS A 27 6.87 -11.35 26.58
C LYS A 27 5.88 -10.45 27.29
N THR A 28 5.31 -9.50 26.55
CA THR A 28 4.32 -8.55 27.09
C THR A 28 2.90 -9.05 26.90
N GLY A 29 2.71 -10.04 26.02
CA GLY A 29 1.40 -10.53 25.62
C GLY A 29 0.65 -9.56 24.71
N GLU A 30 1.34 -8.56 24.16
CA GLU A 30 0.72 -7.49 23.38
C GLU A 30 0.88 -7.68 21.87
N LEU A 31 -0.18 -7.31 21.15
CA LEU A 31 -0.12 -7.13 19.70
C LEU A 31 0.59 -5.80 19.42
N THR A 32 1.81 -5.85 18.89
CA THR A 32 2.62 -4.66 18.61
C THR A 32 2.24 -4.02 17.28
N LYS A 33 1.79 -4.80 16.30
CA LYS A 33 1.45 -4.35 14.95
C LYS A 33 0.19 -5.04 14.42
N PHE A 34 -0.65 -4.29 13.72
CA PHE A 34 -1.81 -4.80 13.00
C PHE A 34 -2.05 -3.91 11.78
N ASP A 35 -1.82 -4.48 10.61
CA ASP A 35 -2.01 -3.86 9.31
C ASP A 35 -2.96 -4.74 8.48
N ALA A 36 -3.85 -4.11 7.72
CA ALA A 36 -4.77 -4.78 6.81
C ALA A 36 -4.78 -4.02 5.48
N GLY A 37 -4.78 -4.75 4.38
CA GLY A 37 -4.73 -4.19 3.04
C GLY A 37 -5.78 -4.80 2.13
N LEU A 38 -6.33 -3.98 1.24
CA LEU A 38 -7.12 -4.38 0.10
C LEU A 38 -6.48 -3.76 -1.13
N ASN A 39 -6.29 -4.56 -2.16
CA ASN A 39 -5.76 -4.13 -3.44
C ASN A 39 -6.71 -4.54 -4.55
N PHE A 40 -6.93 -3.64 -5.49
CA PHE A 40 -7.74 -3.84 -6.68
C PHE A 40 -6.88 -3.50 -7.90
N THR A 41 -6.61 -4.48 -8.73
CA THR A 41 -5.79 -4.34 -9.93
C THR A 41 -6.62 -4.71 -11.14
N LYS A 42 -6.70 -3.82 -12.13
CA LYS A 42 -7.46 -4.05 -13.36
C LYS A 42 -6.73 -3.45 -14.54
N ASP A 43 -6.31 -4.30 -15.48
CA ASP A 43 -5.62 -3.98 -16.75
C ASP A 43 -4.48 -2.95 -16.59
N ASP A 44 -4.81 -1.67 -16.56
CA ASP A 44 -3.87 -0.54 -16.48
C ASP A 44 -3.98 0.26 -15.17
N LEU A 45 -4.80 -0.16 -14.22
CA LEU A 45 -5.16 0.58 -13.01
C LEU A 45 -4.94 -0.27 -11.75
N VAL A 46 -4.34 0.33 -10.73
CA VAL A 46 -4.20 -0.26 -9.40
C VAL A 46 -4.73 0.71 -8.37
N ALA A 47 -5.75 0.31 -7.64
CA ALA A 47 -6.25 1.00 -6.46
C ALA A 47 -5.96 0.15 -5.23
N SER A 48 -5.43 0.74 -4.17
CA SER A 48 -5.13 0.01 -2.94
C SER A 48 -5.53 0.83 -1.73
N LEU A 49 -6.09 0.15 -0.74
CA LEU A 49 -6.47 0.70 0.54
C LEU A 49 -5.79 -0.11 1.64
N VAL A 50 -4.94 0.53 2.43
CA VAL A 50 -4.18 -0.14 3.49
C VAL A 50 -4.35 0.62 4.78
N LEU A 51 -4.85 -0.08 5.79
CA LEU A 51 -4.93 0.37 7.16
C LEU A 51 -3.68 -0.12 7.91
N ASN A 52 -2.94 0.79 8.53
CA ASN A 52 -1.68 0.50 9.20
C ASN A 52 -1.71 1.00 10.65
N GLU A 53 -0.72 0.60 11.45
CA GLU A 53 -0.52 1.06 12.82
C GLU A 53 -1.78 0.83 13.69
N LYS A 54 -2.32 -0.39 13.67
CA LYS A 54 -3.52 -0.76 14.44
C LYS A 54 -4.76 0.07 14.10
N GLY A 55 -4.88 0.54 12.86
CA GLY A 55 -5.99 1.38 12.45
C GLY A 55 -5.72 2.87 12.44
N ASN A 56 -4.54 3.30 12.87
CA ASN A 56 -4.24 4.71 13.01
C ASN A 56 -3.96 5.42 11.67
N VAL A 57 -3.40 4.71 10.69
CA VAL A 57 -3.04 5.30 9.39
C VAL A 57 -3.80 4.61 8.26
N LEU A 58 -4.67 5.35 7.59
CA LEU A 58 -5.36 4.92 6.38
C LEU A 58 -4.62 5.41 5.14
N ASN A 59 -4.04 4.50 4.38
CA ASN A 59 -3.40 4.77 3.10
C ASN A 59 -4.33 4.36 1.96
N ALA A 60 -4.80 5.31 1.17
CA ALA A 60 -5.44 5.07 -0.10
C ALA A 60 -4.47 5.44 -1.22
N SER A 61 -4.25 4.57 -2.19
CA SER A 61 -3.49 4.92 -3.40
C SER A 61 -4.21 4.48 -4.64
N TYR A 62 -4.00 5.26 -5.69
CA TYR A 62 -4.54 5.07 -7.00
C TYR A 62 -3.43 5.29 -8.01
N TYR A 63 -3.21 4.31 -8.86
CA TYR A 63 -2.18 4.30 -9.89
C TYR A 63 -2.84 3.94 -11.21
N HIS A 64 -2.57 4.74 -12.23
CA HIS A 64 -3.14 4.58 -13.56
C HIS A 64 -2.04 4.67 -14.62
N VAL A 65 -1.89 3.62 -15.41
CA VAL A 65 -1.01 3.53 -16.56
C VAL A 65 -1.76 4.11 -17.74
N VAL A 66 -1.30 5.26 -18.24
CA VAL A 66 -1.92 5.95 -19.37
C VAL A 66 -1.51 5.31 -20.68
N ASN A 67 -0.26 4.85 -20.76
CA ASN A 67 0.25 4.17 -21.94
C ASN A 67 1.32 3.13 -21.57
N PRO A 68 1.03 1.83 -21.71
CA PRO A 68 1.99 0.76 -21.41
C PRO A 68 3.16 0.72 -22.41
N PHE A 69 2.99 1.22 -23.65
CA PHE A 69 4.07 1.27 -24.64
C PHE A 69 5.11 2.37 -24.34
N THR A 70 4.70 3.50 -23.76
CA THR A 70 5.61 4.59 -23.33
C THR A 70 5.84 4.60 -21.81
N LYS A 71 5.44 3.52 -21.11
CA LYS A 71 5.48 3.36 -19.64
C LYS A 71 5.07 4.63 -18.88
N THR A 72 4.11 5.38 -19.42
CA THR A 72 3.63 6.62 -18.82
C THR A 72 2.56 6.25 -17.81
N ALA A 73 2.77 6.64 -16.56
CA ALA A 73 1.82 6.37 -15.50
C ALA A 73 1.73 7.53 -14.52
N VAL A 74 0.57 7.67 -13.94
CA VAL A 74 0.28 8.69 -12.94
C VAL A 74 -0.24 8.01 -11.69
N GLY A 75 0.18 8.50 -10.54
CA GLY A 75 -0.17 7.94 -9.26
C GLY A 75 -0.50 9.03 -8.27
N ALA A 76 -1.51 8.76 -7.45
CA ALA A 76 -1.86 9.54 -6.29
C ALA A 76 -1.91 8.62 -5.07
N LYS A 77 -1.42 9.10 -3.94
CA LYS A 77 -1.54 8.45 -2.63
C LYS A 77 -2.05 9.48 -1.64
N VAL A 78 -3.04 9.09 -0.86
CA VAL A 78 -3.57 9.81 0.29
C VAL A 78 -3.29 8.98 1.52
N ALA A 79 -2.62 9.55 2.51
CA ALA A 79 -2.46 8.97 3.83
C ALA A 79 -3.21 9.84 4.84
N HIS A 80 -4.18 9.28 5.53
CA HIS A 80 -4.88 9.94 6.64
C HIS A 80 -4.42 9.32 7.95
N ARG A 81 -3.96 10.15 8.89
CA ARG A 81 -3.58 9.72 10.24
C ARG A 81 -4.68 10.14 11.20
N PHE A 82 -5.42 9.18 11.75
CA PHE A 82 -6.53 9.45 12.66
C PHE A 82 -6.08 10.09 13.98
N SER A 83 -4.93 9.69 14.53
CA SER A 83 -4.40 10.25 15.78
C SER A 83 -4.16 11.75 15.71
N THR A 84 -3.55 12.25 14.62
CA THR A 84 -3.23 13.68 14.47
C THR A 84 -4.24 14.42 13.58
N LYS A 85 -5.18 13.70 12.96
CA LYS A 85 -6.14 14.18 11.95
C LYS A 85 -5.47 14.82 10.74
N GLU A 86 -4.22 14.46 10.48
CA GLU A 86 -3.45 14.99 9.36
C GLU A 86 -3.69 14.17 8.09
N ASN A 87 -3.67 14.87 6.95
CA ASN A 87 -3.80 14.27 5.64
C ASN A 87 -2.53 14.58 4.83
N THR A 88 -1.87 13.55 4.33
CA THR A 88 -0.77 13.68 3.40
C THR A 88 -1.24 13.23 2.03
N LEU A 89 -1.26 14.16 1.07
CA LEU A 89 -1.47 13.86 -0.33
C LEU A 89 -0.11 13.83 -1.03
N THR A 90 0.13 12.77 -1.80
CA THR A 90 1.32 12.59 -2.63
C THR A 90 0.85 12.33 -4.05
N LEU A 91 1.32 13.15 -4.97
CA LEU A 91 1.07 12.98 -6.41
C LEU A 91 2.42 12.68 -7.07
N GLY A 92 2.40 11.80 -8.06
CA GLY A 92 3.60 11.45 -8.81
C GLY A 92 3.24 11.02 -10.22
N THR A 93 4.15 11.25 -11.15
CA THR A 93 4.01 10.86 -12.53
C THR A 93 5.32 10.23 -12.98
N GLN A 94 5.25 9.18 -13.77
CA GLN A 94 6.41 8.63 -14.44
C GLN A 94 6.20 8.64 -15.95
N HIS A 95 7.29 8.79 -16.67
CA HIS A 95 7.31 8.77 -18.12
C HIS A 95 8.62 8.13 -18.60
N ALA A 96 8.53 7.17 -19.53
CA ALA A 96 9.73 6.66 -20.19
C ALA A 96 10.09 7.55 -21.38
N LEU A 97 11.35 8.00 -21.40
CA LEU A 97 11.90 8.78 -22.52
C LEU A 97 12.35 7.85 -23.66
N ASP A 98 12.81 6.66 -23.31
CA ASP A 98 13.23 5.59 -24.21
C ASP A 98 13.04 4.22 -23.48
N PRO A 99 13.20 3.07 -24.17
CA PRO A 99 12.97 1.75 -23.56
C PRO A 99 13.83 1.45 -22.32
N LEU A 100 14.93 2.18 -22.14
CA LEU A 100 15.95 1.97 -21.10
C LEU A 100 15.97 3.07 -20.01
N THR A 101 15.36 4.25 -20.23
CA THR A 101 15.36 5.38 -19.29
C THR A 101 13.94 5.80 -18.94
N THR A 102 13.66 5.87 -17.64
CA THR A 102 12.37 6.32 -17.09
C THR A 102 12.60 7.45 -16.09
N VAL A 103 11.80 8.51 -16.20
CA VAL A 103 11.80 9.65 -15.27
C VAL A 103 10.60 9.52 -14.34
N LYS A 104 10.79 9.88 -13.06
CA LYS A 104 9.78 9.88 -11.99
C LYS A 104 9.93 11.13 -11.14
#